data_AF-A0A484LQG5-F1
#
_entry.id   AF-A0A484LQG5-F1
#
_cell.length_a   1.000
_cell.length_b   1.000
_cell.length_c   1.000
_cell.angle_alpha   90.00
_cell.angle_beta   90.00
_cell.angle_gamma   90.00
#
_symmetry.space_group_name_H-M   'P 1'
#
loop_
_entity.id
_entity.type
_entity.pdbx_description
1 polymer ?
#
loop_
_entity_poly.entity_id
_entity_poly.type
_entity_poly.pdbx_seq_one_letter_code
_entity_poly.pdbx_strand_id
1 'polypeptide(L)'
;MSLELLGRFSALSQTFPEMMICKEEETYDGERASTLARKGELHLDLVSAVKGLHALNSQELSRLIKDADNNIVRHTTPDGSNVQVDLEKLTRHLGLHLIAVVMARETNEALLKYLLSGFQLLYALSDIASRHPKLEEILFDDIKISEQLLDLVFYSLIILCTQSQKIQDSNDMVLLHSTLVASSLYVLTACISSQWHELAQVFLAYNKVDIFMDATFAALCTDIKSLQSSLSVEYSDSCAESTSKDVEILHHLCQQCEASLQFIQSLCQQKVFRDRLLKNKELCSNGGILFLAQSIMSLNISSLFLESSSIVASVSRLKSKILSILLNLCESECVSYLDEVASTPTSLELAKSVAFKVLELLKNTFERKSQQPYALSEKTYPSGLLQLNAMRLIEIFSDDSNFRSYITTHFEEDATLEYVPFAAAGWLFSFFSSYQLIGASSELTLLPCNVSRVPSGHQRTSLLVKIIANLHCFVPDICKDDKDLFLKKFHECLQNEPSKSAVSFTSICYAEKVAVICKNLGSLLSHAETLIPSFLNEEDVQLLR
;
A
#
# COMPACT_ATOMS: atom_id res chain seq x y z
N MET A 1 11.53 -13.26 1.62
CA MET A 1 11.32 -13.42 3.08
C MET A 1 11.99 -14.72 3.49
N SER A 2 13.17 -14.62 4.08
CA SER A 2 14.11 -15.72 4.32
C SER A 2 13.58 -16.66 5.42
N LEU A 3 13.92 -17.95 5.32
CA LEU A 3 13.75 -18.94 6.39
C LEU A 3 14.38 -18.48 7.73
N GLU A 4 15.31 -17.53 7.68
CA GLU A 4 15.91 -16.88 8.86
C GLU A 4 14.95 -15.96 9.61
N LEU A 5 14.01 -15.26 8.95
CA LEU A 5 12.96 -14.48 9.60
C LEU A 5 12.01 -15.41 10.37
N LEU A 6 11.56 -16.49 9.74
CA LEU A 6 10.74 -17.52 10.39
C LEU A 6 11.48 -18.19 11.55
N GLY A 7 12.78 -18.46 11.39
CA GLY A 7 13.64 -19.02 12.45
C GLY A 7 13.89 -18.05 13.61
N ARG A 8 14.01 -16.73 13.33
CA ARG A 8 14.11 -15.69 14.37
C ARG A 8 12.78 -15.45 15.07
N PHE A 9 11.66 -15.47 14.35
CA PHE A 9 10.34 -15.35 14.98
C PHE A 9 9.93 -16.60 15.76
N SER A 10 10.34 -17.81 15.34
CA SER A 10 10.17 -19.01 16.18
C SER A 10 11.06 -18.96 17.42
N ALA A 11 12.28 -18.44 17.30
CA ALA A 11 13.16 -18.23 18.45
C ALA A 11 12.64 -17.14 19.40
N LEU A 12 12.07 -16.04 18.87
CA LEU A 12 11.41 -14.98 19.64
C LEU A 12 10.16 -15.52 20.35
N SER A 13 9.30 -16.26 19.67
CA SER A 13 8.18 -17.01 20.28
C SER A 13 8.63 -17.92 21.43
N GLN A 14 9.86 -18.46 21.37
CA GLN A 14 10.44 -19.31 22.43
C GLN A 14 11.17 -18.53 23.53
N THR A 15 11.60 -17.27 23.30
CA THR A 15 12.30 -16.43 24.29
C THR A 15 11.38 -15.49 25.08
N PHE A 16 10.11 -15.37 24.70
CA PHE A 16 9.12 -14.53 25.39
C PHE A 16 8.24 -15.18 26.49
N PRO A 17 8.38 -16.45 26.95
CA PRO A 17 7.53 -16.97 28.03
C PRO A 17 7.92 -16.46 29.44
N GLU A 18 9.03 -15.72 29.62
CA GLU A 18 9.48 -15.31 30.96
C GLU A 18 8.77 -14.08 31.55
N MET A 19 7.76 -13.51 30.90
CA MET A 19 7.11 -12.29 31.42
C MET A 19 5.57 -12.29 31.34
N MET A 20 4.93 -13.32 31.87
CA MET A 20 3.69 -13.25 32.67
C MET A 20 3.26 -14.69 33.03
N ILE A 21 3.82 -15.22 34.11
CA ILE A 21 3.18 -16.33 34.82
C ILE A 21 2.19 -15.69 35.81
N CYS A 22 1.03 -15.27 35.32
CA CYS A 22 -0.17 -15.31 36.16
C CYS A 22 -0.68 -16.75 36.09
N LYS A 23 -0.15 -17.59 36.98
CA LYS A 23 -0.76 -18.87 37.30
C LYS A 23 -2.20 -18.62 37.74
N GLU A 24 -3.17 -18.91 36.87
CA GLU A 24 -4.43 -19.46 37.36
C GLU A 24 -4.10 -20.85 37.89
N GLU A 25 -3.66 -20.93 39.15
CA GLU A 25 -3.53 -22.19 39.86
C GLU A 25 -4.95 -22.68 40.20
N GLU A 26 -5.46 -23.60 39.39
CA GLU A 26 -6.44 -24.58 39.82
C GLU A 26 -5.87 -25.35 41.02
N THR A 27 -6.22 -24.92 42.23
CA THR A 27 -6.17 -25.81 43.40
C THR A 27 -7.49 -25.73 44.13
N TYR A 28 -8.31 -26.75 43.88
CA TYR A 28 -9.39 -27.16 44.76
C TYR A 28 -8.81 -27.40 46.16
N ASP A 29 -9.11 -26.49 47.09
CA ASP A 29 -9.16 -26.84 48.50
C ASP A 29 -10.34 -26.11 49.15
N GLY A 30 -11.45 -26.84 49.23
CA GLY A 30 -12.73 -26.35 49.69
C GLY A 30 -12.76 -26.23 51.20
N GLU A 31 -12.23 -25.15 51.78
CA GLU A 31 -12.55 -24.80 53.18
C GLU A 31 -12.26 -23.35 53.62
N ARG A 32 -12.07 -22.42 52.67
CA ARG A 32 -12.03 -20.96 52.95
C ARG A 32 -13.08 -20.14 52.19
N ALA A 33 -14.14 -20.81 51.72
CA ALA A 33 -15.23 -20.20 50.96
C ALA A 33 -16.28 -19.45 51.82
N SER A 34 -16.15 -19.41 53.15
CA SER A 34 -17.23 -18.91 54.02
C SER A 34 -16.99 -17.55 54.67
N THR A 35 -15.86 -16.86 54.42
CA THR A 35 -15.57 -15.58 55.10
C THR A 35 -15.19 -14.40 54.20
N LEU A 36 -15.04 -14.59 52.87
CA LEU A 36 -14.84 -13.49 51.91
C LEU A 36 -16.09 -13.08 51.12
N ALA A 37 -17.22 -13.77 51.30
CA ALA A 37 -18.50 -13.44 50.65
C ALA A 37 -19.19 -12.16 51.17
N ARG A 38 -18.43 -11.19 51.69
CA ARG A 38 -18.94 -9.91 52.25
C ARG A 38 -18.37 -8.63 51.61
N LYS A 39 -17.69 -8.73 50.47
CA LYS A 39 -17.54 -7.63 49.52
C LYS A 39 -17.96 -8.13 48.14
N GLY A 40 -19.01 -7.55 47.57
CA GLY A 40 -19.51 -7.87 46.24
C GLY A 40 -18.55 -7.40 45.15
N GLU A 41 -17.42 -8.09 44.99
CA GLU A 41 -16.59 -7.96 43.80
C GLU A 41 -17.25 -8.73 42.66
N LEU A 42 -17.87 -8.00 41.73
CA LEU A 42 -18.22 -8.54 40.41
C LEU A 42 -16.94 -9.11 39.78
N HIS A 43 -16.89 -10.42 39.58
CA HIS A 43 -15.85 -11.08 38.81
C HIS A 43 -15.88 -10.51 37.38
N LEU A 44 -14.73 -10.01 36.88
CA LEU A 44 -14.66 -9.36 35.57
C LEU A 44 -14.62 -10.42 34.47
N ASP A 45 -15.79 -10.76 33.90
CA ASP A 45 -15.87 -11.65 32.74
C ASP A 45 -15.58 -10.88 31.44
N LEU A 46 -14.30 -10.77 31.11
CA LEU A 46 -13.82 -10.12 29.88
C LEU A 46 -14.26 -10.86 28.61
N VAL A 47 -14.46 -12.18 28.67
CA VAL A 47 -14.89 -12.96 27.51
C VAL A 47 -16.30 -12.60 27.12
N SER A 48 -17.22 -12.57 28.08
CA SER A 48 -18.61 -12.16 27.84
C SER A 48 -18.70 -10.68 27.48
N ALA A 49 -17.88 -9.82 28.09
CA ALA A 49 -17.83 -8.40 27.76
C ALA A 49 -17.43 -8.15 26.30
N VAL A 50 -16.34 -8.77 25.81
CA VAL A 50 -15.93 -8.65 24.41
C VAL A 50 -17.02 -9.17 23.48
N LYS A 51 -17.56 -10.37 23.74
CA LYS A 51 -18.59 -10.97 22.90
C LYS A 51 -19.88 -10.14 22.84
N GLY A 52 -20.29 -9.53 23.94
CA GLY A 52 -21.57 -8.81 23.99
C GLY A 52 -21.51 -7.31 23.68
N LEU A 53 -20.33 -6.67 23.77
CA LEU A 53 -20.20 -5.23 23.56
C LEU A 53 -19.56 -4.85 22.22
N HIS A 54 -18.78 -5.72 21.57
CA HIS A 54 -18.07 -5.37 20.33
C HIS A 54 -18.99 -4.97 19.17
N ALA A 55 -20.23 -5.47 19.16
CA ALA A 55 -21.21 -5.20 18.11
C ALA A 55 -21.86 -3.80 18.23
N LEU A 56 -21.66 -3.12 19.37
CA LEU A 56 -22.21 -1.80 19.61
C LEU A 56 -21.36 -0.73 18.93
N ASN A 57 -22.00 0.19 18.23
CA ASN A 57 -21.30 1.39 17.76
C ASN A 57 -21.05 2.38 18.91
N SER A 58 -20.16 3.35 18.69
CA SER A 58 -19.81 4.37 19.70
C SER A 58 -21.01 5.13 20.25
N GLN A 59 -22.06 5.34 19.45
CA GLN A 59 -23.26 6.04 19.90
C GLN A 59 -24.11 5.18 20.84
N GLU A 60 -24.28 3.89 20.51
CA GLU A 60 -24.97 2.91 21.36
C GLU A 60 -24.22 2.71 22.68
N LEU A 61 -22.90 2.53 22.61
CA LEU A 61 -22.07 2.38 23.80
C LEU A 61 -22.12 3.64 24.68
N SER A 62 -22.07 4.84 24.09
CA SER A 62 -22.22 6.09 24.85
C SER A 62 -23.59 6.23 25.51
N ARG A 63 -24.68 5.74 24.90
CA ARG A 63 -26.01 5.71 25.54
C ARG A 63 -26.01 4.78 26.74
N LEU A 64 -25.47 3.57 26.60
CA LEU A 64 -25.37 2.61 27.71
C LEU A 64 -24.57 3.15 28.89
N ILE A 65 -23.54 3.95 28.63
CA ILE A 65 -22.72 4.57 29.69
C ILE A 65 -23.48 5.67 30.41
N LYS A 66 -24.30 6.45 29.69
CA LYS A 66 -25.16 7.48 30.31
C LYS A 66 -26.22 6.87 31.21
N ASP A 67 -26.73 5.70 30.82
CA ASP A 67 -27.76 4.98 31.57
C ASP A 67 -27.18 4.05 32.66
N ALA A 68 -25.84 3.98 32.78
CA ALA A 68 -25.17 3.09 33.72
C ALA A 68 -25.15 3.63 35.15
N ASP A 69 -25.59 2.81 36.10
CA ASP A 69 -25.39 3.04 37.52
C ASP A 69 -23.95 2.65 37.92
N ASN A 70 -23.19 3.58 38.50
CA ASN A 70 -21.85 3.32 39.05
C ASN A 70 -20.86 2.67 38.06
N ASN A 71 -20.82 3.14 36.80
CA ASN A 71 -19.98 2.62 35.70
C ASN A 71 -20.27 1.17 35.27
N ILE A 72 -21.34 0.55 35.77
CA ILE A 72 -21.72 -0.80 35.40
C ILE A 72 -22.63 -0.74 34.18
N VAL A 73 -22.06 -1.10 33.02
CA VAL A 73 -22.81 -1.21 31.77
C VAL A 73 -23.55 -2.55 31.78
N ARG A 74 -24.87 -2.50 31.54
CA ARG A 74 -25.73 -3.67 31.34
C ARG A 74 -26.24 -3.66 29.91
N HIS A 75 -26.01 -4.76 29.20
CA HIS A 75 -26.45 -4.92 27.82
C HIS A 75 -27.02 -6.33 27.63
N THR A 76 -28.21 -6.42 27.02
CA THR A 76 -28.77 -7.69 26.58
C THR A 76 -28.45 -7.88 25.11
N THR A 77 -27.66 -8.90 24.80
CA THR A 77 -27.25 -9.21 23.44
C THR A 77 -28.44 -9.76 22.62
N PRO A 78 -28.36 -9.78 21.27
CA PRO A 78 -29.46 -10.27 20.42
C PRO A 78 -29.88 -11.72 20.69
N ASP A 79 -28.96 -12.55 21.18
CA ASP A 79 -29.20 -13.93 21.63
C ASP A 79 -29.84 -14.03 23.03
N GLY A 80 -30.12 -12.90 23.67
CA GLY A 80 -30.77 -12.83 24.99
C GLY A 80 -29.81 -12.94 26.17
N SER A 81 -28.50 -13.03 25.94
CA SER A 81 -27.49 -13.09 27.00
C SER A 81 -27.31 -11.71 27.65
N ASN A 82 -27.31 -11.67 28.98
CA ASN A 82 -27.09 -10.42 29.73
C ASN A 82 -25.61 -10.25 30.05
N VAL A 83 -25.01 -9.20 29.50
CA VAL A 83 -23.65 -8.77 29.83
C VAL A 83 -23.72 -7.65 30.85
N GLN A 84 -22.98 -7.84 31.95
CA GLN A 84 -22.80 -6.84 32.99
C GLN A 84 -21.31 -6.67 33.24
N VAL A 85 -20.78 -5.48 33.01
CA VAL A 85 -19.35 -5.22 33.15
C VAL A 85 -19.09 -3.82 33.72
N ASP A 86 -18.10 -3.73 34.60
CA ASP A 86 -17.52 -2.47 35.04
C ASP A 86 -16.63 -1.93 33.91
N LEU A 87 -17.01 -0.77 33.37
CA LEU A 87 -16.36 -0.22 32.19
C LEU A 87 -14.92 0.25 32.45
N GLU A 88 -14.63 0.78 33.64
CA GLU A 88 -13.28 1.19 33.99
C GLU A 88 -12.37 -0.04 34.09
N LYS A 89 -12.84 -1.11 34.75
CA LYS A 89 -12.11 -2.37 34.82
C LYS A 89 -11.94 -3.01 33.44
N LEU A 90 -12.97 -3.02 32.60
CA LEU A 90 -12.87 -3.53 31.24
C LEU A 90 -11.78 -2.78 30.46
N THR A 91 -11.82 -1.44 30.47
CA THR A 91 -10.87 -0.60 29.73
C THR A 91 -9.43 -0.83 30.18
N ARG A 92 -9.19 -0.96 31.49
CA ARG A 92 -7.85 -1.23 32.06
C ARG A 92 -7.29 -2.62 31.74
N HIS A 93 -8.13 -3.63 31.56
CA HIS A 93 -7.69 -5.02 31.42
C HIS A 93 -7.86 -5.59 30.01
N LEU A 94 -8.57 -4.90 29.10
CA LEU A 94 -8.84 -5.39 27.75
C LEU A 94 -7.55 -5.66 26.97
N GLY A 95 -6.57 -4.75 27.02
CA GLY A 95 -5.30 -4.93 26.32
C GLY A 95 -4.56 -6.20 26.76
N LEU A 96 -4.36 -6.37 28.06
CA LEU A 96 -3.72 -7.55 28.65
C LEU A 96 -4.48 -8.84 28.37
N HIS A 97 -5.82 -8.80 28.44
CA HIS A 97 -6.65 -9.96 28.15
C HIS A 97 -6.50 -10.41 26.71
N LEU A 98 -6.51 -9.48 25.76
CA LEU A 98 -6.29 -9.80 24.35
C LEU A 98 -4.87 -10.35 24.13
N ILE A 99 -3.85 -9.79 24.78
CA ILE A 99 -2.48 -10.37 24.76
C ILE A 99 -2.49 -11.82 25.26
N ALA A 100 -3.13 -12.09 26.40
CA ALA A 100 -3.21 -13.44 26.95
C ALA A 100 -3.91 -14.41 25.99
N VAL A 101 -4.99 -13.96 25.33
CA VAL A 101 -5.71 -14.76 24.33
C VAL A 101 -4.86 -15.04 23.09
N VAL A 102 -4.13 -14.03 22.61
CA VAL A 102 -3.15 -14.12 21.51
C VAL A 102 -2.05 -15.14 21.84
N MET A 103 -1.55 -15.16 23.07
CA MET A 103 -0.46 -16.05 23.51
C MET A 103 -0.91 -17.50 23.81
N ALA A 104 -2.14 -17.69 24.27
CA ALA A 104 -2.60 -18.99 24.80
C ALA A 104 -3.22 -19.92 23.75
N ARG A 105 -3.59 -19.42 22.57
CA ARG A 105 -4.40 -20.17 21.59
C ARG A 105 -3.68 -20.33 20.26
N GLU A 106 -3.86 -21.50 19.65
CA GLU A 106 -3.47 -21.70 18.25
C GLU A 106 -4.34 -20.82 17.33
N THR A 107 -3.72 -20.28 16.28
CA THR A 107 -4.46 -19.43 15.34
C THR A 107 -5.44 -20.27 14.54
N ASN A 108 -6.70 -19.90 14.68
CA ASN A 108 -7.83 -20.42 13.92
C ASN A 108 -8.83 -19.29 13.69
N GLU A 109 -9.86 -19.58 12.91
CA GLU A 109 -10.91 -18.61 12.57
C GLU A 109 -11.59 -18.00 13.80
N ALA A 110 -11.86 -18.82 14.82
CA ALA A 110 -12.51 -18.38 16.05
C ALA A 110 -11.64 -17.41 16.86
N LEU A 111 -10.32 -17.64 16.91
CA LEU A 111 -9.36 -16.74 17.53
C LEU A 111 -9.35 -15.39 16.81
N LEU A 112 -9.19 -15.39 15.48
CA LEU A 112 -9.13 -14.15 14.69
C LEU A 112 -10.41 -13.33 14.83
N LYS A 113 -11.58 -13.98 14.78
CA LYS A 113 -12.88 -13.34 15.03
C LYS A 113 -12.93 -12.70 16.42
N TYR A 114 -12.50 -13.44 17.45
CA TYR A 114 -12.51 -12.93 18.81
C TYR A 114 -11.56 -11.75 19.00
N LEU A 115 -10.36 -11.80 18.42
CA LEU A 115 -9.42 -10.68 18.45
C LEU A 115 -10.01 -9.48 17.74
N LEU A 116 -10.58 -9.65 16.56
CA LEU A 116 -11.22 -8.56 15.82
C LEU A 116 -12.34 -7.90 16.65
N SER A 117 -13.19 -8.69 17.32
CA SER A 117 -14.18 -8.18 18.28
C SER A 117 -13.53 -7.37 19.40
N GLY A 118 -12.39 -7.82 19.93
CA GLY A 118 -11.61 -7.12 20.95
C GLY A 118 -11.06 -5.77 20.47
N PHE A 119 -10.43 -5.74 19.28
CA PHE A 119 -9.93 -4.51 18.65
C PHE A 119 -11.06 -3.53 18.33
N GLN A 120 -12.21 -4.03 17.88
CA GLN A 120 -13.39 -3.21 17.59
C GLN A 120 -13.96 -2.57 18.85
N LEU A 121 -14.01 -3.32 19.95
CA LEU A 121 -14.40 -2.79 21.26
C LEU A 121 -13.39 -1.75 21.77
N LEU A 122 -12.09 -2.01 21.64
CA LEU A 122 -11.03 -1.06 22.03
C LEU A 122 -11.15 0.25 21.24
N TYR A 123 -11.40 0.17 19.93
CA TYR A 123 -11.66 1.32 19.09
C TYR A 123 -12.90 2.10 19.58
N ALA A 124 -14.01 1.40 19.83
CA ALA A 124 -15.24 2.04 20.30
C ALA A 124 -15.05 2.76 21.65
N LEU A 125 -14.28 2.16 22.57
CA LEU A 125 -13.91 2.79 23.85
C LEU A 125 -13.05 4.05 23.65
N SER A 126 -12.12 4.01 22.71
CA SER A 126 -11.23 5.14 22.39
C SER A 126 -11.97 6.29 21.72
N ASP A 127 -12.88 5.99 20.80
CA ASP A 127 -13.69 7.01 20.09
C ASP A 127 -14.61 7.79 21.05
N ILE A 128 -15.17 7.12 22.07
CA ILE A 128 -16.02 7.78 23.06
C ILE A 128 -15.24 8.43 24.21
N ALA A 129 -13.95 8.13 24.37
CA ALA A 129 -13.16 8.54 25.53
C ALA A 129 -13.17 10.06 25.75
N SER A 130 -13.07 10.86 24.67
CA SER A 130 -13.17 12.34 24.71
C SER A 130 -14.46 12.89 25.32
N ARG A 131 -15.51 12.07 25.44
CA ARG A 131 -16.81 12.45 26.03
C ARG A 131 -16.98 11.90 27.44
N HIS A 132 -16.04 11.10 27.93
CA HIS A 132 -16.09 10.37 29.18
C HIS A 132 -14.74 10.51 29.90
N PRO A 133 -14.54 11.55 30.75
CA PRO A 133 -13.22 11.93 31.28
C PRO A 133 -12.43 10.80 31.96
N LYS A 134 -13.12 9.86 32.60
CA LYS A 134 -12.45 8.71 33.22
C LYS A 134 -11.89 7.71 32.21
N LEU A 135 -12.57 7.52 31.07
CA LEU A 135 -12.04 6.69 29.98
C LEU A 135 -10.86 7.38 29.31
N GLU A 136 -10.95 8.71 29.13
CA GLU A 136 -9.86 9.53 28.64
C GLU A 136 -8.60 9.39 29.51
N GLU A 137 -8.76 9.54 30.83
CA GLU A 137 -7.68 9.36 31.81
C GLU A 137 -7.06 7.95 31.73
N ILE A 138 -7.89 6.90 31.61
CA ILE A 138 -7.39 5.52 31.54
C ILE A 138 -6.66 5.24 30.22
N LEU A 139 -7.21 5.68 29.09
CA LEU A 139 -6.71 5.30 27.76
C LEU A 139 -5.53 6.16 27.31
N PHE A 140 -5.54 7.46 27.62
CA PHE A 140 -4.59 8.42 27.06
C PHE A 140 -3.59 8.97 28.09
N ASP A 141 -3.92 9.01 29.39
CA ASP A 141 -3.00 9.55 30.41
C ASP A 141 -2.17 8.45 31.10
N ASP A 142 -2.64 7.20 31.13
CA ASP A 142 -1.93 6.08 31.75
C ASP A 142 -0.91 5.43 30.80
N ILE A 143 0.37 5.78 30.98
CA ILE A 143 1.50 5.27 30.19
C ILE A 143 1.53 3.73 30.17
N LYS A 144 1.14 3.06 31.26
CA LYS A 144 1.15 1.58 31.29
C LYS A 144 0.10 0.99 30.36
N ILE A 145 -1.04 1.65 30.22
CA ILE A 145 -2.07 1.23 29.28
C ILE A 145 -1.56 1.44 27.85
N SER A 146 -0.95 2.58 27.55
CA SER A 146 -0.34 2.80 26.22
C SER A 146 0.72 1.75 25.87
N GLU A 147 1.61 1.39 26.82
CA GLU A 147 2.58 0.30 26.64
C GLU A 147 1.90 -1.05 26.37
N GLN A 148 0.85 -1.39 27.12
CA GLN A 148 0.08 -2.61 26.89
C GLN A 148 -0.60 -2.64 25.52
N LEU A 149 -1.11 -1.51 25.05
CA LEU A 149 -1.74 -1.42 23.73
C LEU A 149 -0.72 -1.57 22.60
N LEU A 150 0.50 -1.03 22.78
CA LEU A 150 1.62 -1.27 21.87
C LEU A 150 2.00 -2.76 21.85
N ASP A 151 2.19 -3.38 23.01
CA ASP A 151 2.48 -4.82 23.11
C ASP A 151 1.39 -5.65 22.43
N LEU A 152 0.10 -5.36 22.66
CA LEU A 152 -1.02 -6.04 22.02
C LEU A 152 -0.92 -5.99 20.49
N VAL A 153 -0.70 -4.81 19.92
CA VAL A 153 -0.58 -4.64 18.47
C VAL A 153 0.63 -5.41 17.94
N PHE A 154 1.77 -5.35 18.62
CA PHE A 154 3.01 -6.00 18.18
C PHE A 154 2.86 -7.53 18.22
N TYR A 155 2.36 -8.10 19.33
CA TYR A 155 2.13 -9.53 19.44
C TYR A 155 1.11 -10.03 18.41
N SER A 156 0.05 -9.25 18.16
CA SER A 156 -0.95 -9.56 17.14
C SER A 156 -0.30 -9.65 15.75
N LEU A 157 0.50 -8.66 15.37
CA LEU A 157 1.22 -8.63 14.08
C LEU A 157 2.25 -9.77 13.94
N ILE A 158 2.98 -10.11 15.02
CA ILE A 158 3.93 -11.23 15.04
C ILE A 158 3.21 -12.56 14.78
N ILE A 159 2.06 -12.79 15.40
CA ILE A 159 1.29 -14.02 15.20
C ILE A 159 0.68 -14.08 13.80
N LEU A 160 0.21 -12.96 13.28
CA LEU A 160 -0.31 -12.86 11.93
C LEU A 160 0.78 -13.15 10.88
N CYS A 161 1.99 -12.62 11.04
CA CYS A 161 3.06 -12.87 10.08
C CYS A 161 3.64 -14.30 10.15
N THR A 162 3.74 -14.90 11.35
CA THR A 162 4.33 -16.23 11.55
C THR A 162 3.46 -17.37 11.02
N GLN A 163 2.14 -17.19 10.96
CA GLN A 163 1.21 -18.26 10.61
C GLN A 163 0.66 -18.15 9.18
N SER A 164 1.29 -17.31 8.36
CA SER A 164 0.94 -17.01 6.96
C SER A 164 0.68 -18.23 6.06
N GLN A 165 1.33 -19.36 6.32
CA GLN A 165 1.12 -20.61 5.56
C GLN A 165 -0.21 -21.31 5.85
N LYS A 166 -0.76 -21.18 7.07
CA LYS A 166 -2.03 -21.82 7.47
C LYS A 166 -3.27 -21.02 7.05
N ILE A 167 -3.08 -19.77 6.63
CA ILE A 167 -4.16 -18.80 6.37
C ILE A 167 -4.68 -18.90 4.92
N GLN A 168 -3.93 -19.55 4.01
CA GLN A 168 -4.21 -19.57 2.58
C GLN A 168 -5.36 -20.52 2.16
N ASP A 169 -5.94 -21.28 3.10
CA ASP A 169 -6.89 -22.35 2.78
C ASP A 169 -8.36 -21.88 2.66
N SER A 170 -8.70 -20.65 3.10
CA SER A 170 -10.09 -20.14 3.10
C SER A 170 -10.17 -18.63 2.85
N ASN A 171 -11.10 -18.20 1.99
CA ASN A 171 -11.38 -16.78 1.72
C ASN A 171 -11.78 -16.01 3.00
N ASP A 172 -12.53 -16.65 3.90
CA ASP A 172 -12.94 -16.03 5.17
C ASP A 172 -11.73 -15.82 6.10
N MET A 173 -10.80 -16.76 6.13
CA MET A 173 -9.56 -16.65 6.91
C MET A 173 -8.64 -15.55 6.38
N VAL A 174 -8.50 -15.44 5.05
CA VAL A 174 -7.75 -14.36 4.39
C VAL A 174 -8.34 -12.99 4.72
N LEU A 175 -9.67 -12.87 4.67
CA LEU A 175 -10.34 -11.62 4.99
C LEU A 175 -10.19 -11.25 6.47
N LEU A 176 -10.32 -12.23 7.38
CA LEU A 176 -10.10 -12.00 8.82
C LEU A 176 -8.67 -11.59 9.11
N HIS A 177 -7.68 -12.24 8.50
CA HIS A 177 -6.27 -11.90 8.65
C HIS A 177 -6.00 -10.45 8.22
N SER A 178 -6.35 -10.10 6.98
CA SER A 178 -6.13 -8.74 6.45
C SER A 178 -6.86 -7.66 7.23
N THR A 179 -8.10 -7.94 7.66
CA THR A 179 -8.88 -7.03 8.51
C THR A 179 -8.22 -6.83 9.87
N LEU A 180 -7.66 -7.89 10.47
CA LEU A 180 -6.99 -7.79 11.76
C LEU A 180 -5.64 -7.06 11.65
N VAL A 181 -4.88 -7.24 10.56
CA VAL A 181 -3.67 -6.44 10.28
C VAL A 181 -4.04 -4.96 10.20
N ALA A 182 -5.02 -4.61 9.36
CA ALA A 182 -5.47 -3.23 9.19
C ALA A 182 -6.01 -2.63 10.51
N SER A 183 -6.82 -3.39 11.24
CA SER A 183 -7.40 -2.95 12.52
C SER A 183 -6.33 -2.77 13.60
N SER A 184 -5.31 -3.64 13.64
CA SER A 184 -4.20 -3.54 14.59
C SER A 184 -3.42 -2.25 14.39
N LEU A 185 -3.15 -1.89 13.14
CA LEU A 185 -2.49 -0.63 12.79
C LEU A 185 -3.39 0.58 13.07
N TYR A 186 -4.66 0.50 12.68
CA TYR A 186 -5.60 1.60 12.86
C TYR A 186 -5.86 1.93 14.34
N VAL A 187 -5.92 0.93 15.23
CA VAL A 187 -6.12 1.14 16.67
C VAL A 187 -5.01 2.00 17.28
N LEU A 188 -3.79 1.98 16.75
CA LEU A 188 -2.72 2.85 17.21
C LEU A 188 -3.05 4.34 16.97
N THR A 189 -3.70 4.65 15.85
CA THR A 189 -4.13 6.03 15.57
C THR A 189 -5.26 6.48 16.47
N ALA A 190 -6.07 5.54 16.96
CA ALA A 190 -7.20 5.82 17.85
C ALA A 190 -6.80 5.85 19.33
N CYS A 191 -5.88 4.98 19.76
CA CYS A 191 -5.54 4.75 21.17
C CYS A 191 -4.24 5.43 21.61
N ILE A 192 -3.32 5.72 20.68
CA ILE A 192 -2.01 6.30 21.01
C ILE A 192 -1.96 7.75 20.57
N SER A 193 -2.07 8.01 19.26
CA SER A 193 -2.21 9.37 18.74
C SER A 193 -2.67 9.36 17.29
N SER A 194 -3.60 10.27 16.97
CA SER A 194 -4.01 10.55 15.59
C SER A 194 -2.97 11.39 14.83
N GLN A 195 -2.00 11.97 15.54
CA GLN A 195 -0.94 12.78 14.96
C GLN A 195 0.27 11.90 14.60
N TRP A 196 0.54 11.79 13.30
CA TRP A 196 1.60 10.91 12.80
C TRP A 196 2.99 11.20 13.36
N HIS A 197 3.31 12.47 13.64
CA HIS A 197 4.61 12.84 14.20
C HIS A 197 4.76 12.38 15.66
N GLU A 198 3.71 12.49 16.48
CA GLU A 198 3.70 11.98 17.86
C GLU A 198 3.79 10.45 17.85
N LEU A 199 2.99 9.79 17.01
CA LEU A 199 3.00 8.34 16.87
C LEU A 199 4.38 7.82 16.45
N ALA A 200 5.06 8.51 15.52
CA ALA A 200 6.43 8.19 15.14
C ALA A 200 7.42 8.32 16.31
N GLN A 201 7.29 9.34 17.17
CA GLN A 201 8.13 9.50 18.36
C GLN A 201 7.89 8.38 19.37
N VAL A 202 6.62 8.01 19.61
CA VAL A 202 6.27 6.90 20.50
C VAL A 202 6.90 5.60 20.02
N PHE A 203 6.80 5.30 18.73
CA PHE A 203 7.46 4.15 18.14
C PHE A 203 8.98 4.16 18.36
N LEU A 204 9.65 5.29 18.16
CA LEU A 204 11.10 5.39 18.34
C LEU A 204 11.55 5.27 19.80
N ALA A 205 10.72 5.72 20.74
CA ALA A 205 10.94 5.52 22.16
C ALA A 205 10.77 4.05 22.57
N TYR A 206 9.97 3.29 21.82
CA TYR A 206 9.68 1.89 22.11
C TYR A 206 10.80 0.96 21.60
N ASN A 207 11.42 0.21 22.52
CA ASN A 207 12.63 -0.59 22.25
C ASN A 207 12.45 -1.73 21.23
N LYS A 208 11.22 -2.14 20.92
CA LYS A 208 10.90 -3.19 19.94
C LYS A 208 10.48 -2.68 18.57
N VAL A 209 10.69 -1.40 18.24
CA VAL A 209 10.23 -0.81 16.97
C VAL A 209 10.66 -1.57 15.71
N ASP A 210 11.87 -2.15 15.70
CA ASP A 210 12.35 -2.96 14.57
C ASP A 210 11.51 -4.22 14.38
N ILE A 211 11.12 -4.89 15.48
CA ILE A 211 10.26 -6.07 15.45
C ILE A 211 8.89 -5.72 14.88
N PHE A 212 8.34 -4.56 15.28
CA PHE A 212 7.09 -4.07 14.70
C PHE A 212 7.21 -3.85 13.20
N MET A 213 8.25 -3.13 12.75
CA MET A 213 8.45 -2.89 11.32
C MET A 213 8.54 -4.22 10.56
N ASP A 214 9.34 -5.17 11.02
CA ASP A 214 9.49 -6.49 10.37
C ASP A 214 8.16 -7.25 10.31
N ALA A 215 7.45 -7.33 11.44
CA ALA A 215 6.17 -8.04 11.53
C ALA A 215 5.07 -7.39 10.67
N THR A 216 4.97 -6.06 10.67
CA THR A 216 3.99 -5.31 9.87
C THR A 216 4.19 -5.55 8.39
N PHE A 217 5.43 -5.42 7.88
CA PHE A 217 5.72 -5.64 6.47
C PHE A 217 5.51 -7.10 6.08
N ALA A 218 5.88 -8.06 6.93
CA ALA A 218 5.68 -9.49 6.68
C ALA A 218 4.19 -9.88 6.66
N ALA A 219 3.38 -9.35 7.58
CA ALA A 219 1.94 -9.59 7.60
C ALA A 219 1.26 -9.00 6.35
N LEU A 220 1.59 -7.76 5.99
CA LEU A 220 1.07 -7.13 4.77
C LEU A 220 1.52 -7.87 3.50
N CYS A 221 2.76 -8.36 3.44
CA CYS A 221 3.20 -9.21 2.32
C CYS A 221 2.34 -10.47 2.17
N THR A 222 1.84 -11.03 3.28
CA THR A 222 0.94 -12.18 3.26
C THR A 222 -0.41 -11.79 2.65
N ASP A 223 -0.97 -10.65 3.07
CA ASP A 223 -2.23 -10.13 2.54
C ASP A 223 -2.15 -9.82 1.05
N ILE A 224 -1.05 -9.18 0.61
CA ILE A 224 -0.84 -8.86 -0.82
C ILE A 224 -0.71 -10.13 -1.67
N LYS A 225 -0.06 -11.19 -1.16
CA LYS A 225 0.00 -12.48 -1.87
C LYS A 225 -1.39 -13.09 -2.01
N SER A 226 -2.18 -13.10 -0.95
CA SER A 226 -3.56 -13.59 -0.99
C SER A 226 -4.41 -12.77 -1.96
N LEU A 227 -4.27 -11.44 -1.94
CA LEU A 227 -4.91 -10.54 -2.89
C LEU A 227 -4.52 -10.84 -4.34
N GLN A 228 -3.23 -11.09 -4.59
CA GLN A 228 -2.74 -11.47 -5.92
C GLN A 228 -3.40 -12.77 -6.40
N SER A 229 -3.50 -13.78 -5.53
CA SER A 229 -4.18 -15.03 -5.83
C SER A 229 -5.66 -14.79 -6.16
N SER A 230 -6.37 -14.01 -5.35
CA SER A 230 -7.80 -13.69 -5.57
C SER A 230 -8.05 -12.88 -6.85
N LEU A 231 -7.15 -11.96 -7.21
CA LEU A 231 -7.26 -11.17 -8.45
C LEU A 231 -7.00 -11.98 -9.72
N SER A 232 -6.27 -13.11 -9.60
CA SER A 232 -5.84 -13.95 -10.72
C SER A 232 -6.80 -15.13 -10.98
N VAL A 233 -7.88 -15.27 -10.22
CA VAL A 233 -8.84 -16.38 -10.39
C VAL A 233 -9.62 -16.22 -11.71
N GLU A 234 -9.66 -17.29 -12.51
CA GLU A 234 -10.54 -17.43 -13.67
C GLU A 234 -11.74 -18.32 -13.27
N TYR A 235 -12.95 -17.76 -13.25
CA TYR A 235 -14.17 -18.54 -13.01
C TYR A 235 -14.70 -19.13 -14.32
N SER A 236 -15.10 -20.40 -14.32
CA SER A 236 -15.87 -20.99 -15.42
C SER A 236 -17.32 -20.50 -15.40
N ASP A 237 -17.92 -20.27 -16.57
CA ASP A 237 -19.23 -19.63 -16.85
C ASP A 237 -20.48 -20.14 -16.08
N SER A 238 -20.36 -21.15 -15.22
CA SER A 238 -21.49 -21.80 -14.56
C SER A 238 -21.85 -21.25 -13.16
N CYS A 239 -21.34 -20.09 -12.72
CA CYS A 239 -21.47 -19.68 -11.31
C CYS A 239 -21.85 -18.21 -11.07
N ALA A 240 -22.94 -17.73 -11.67
CA ALA A 240 -23.37 -16.33 -11.59
C ALA A 240 -23.79 -15.81 -10.19
N GLU A 241 -24.09 -16.68 -9.21
CA GLU A 241 -24.44 -16.24 -7.84
C GLU A 241 -23.24 -16.21 -6.88
N SER A 242 -22.23 -17.07 -7.07
CA SER A 242 -20.99 -17.08 -6.26
C SER A 242 -20.11 -15.85 -6.52
N THR A 243 -20.19 -15.30 -7.73
CA THR A 243 -19.37 -14.17 -8.17
C THR A 243 -19.66 -12.89 -7.39
N SER A 244 -20.90 -12.66 -6.93
CA SER A 244 -21.26 -11.44 -6.19
C SER A 244 -20.58 -11.37 -4.81
N LYS A 245 -20.60 -12.48 -4.05
CA LYS A 245 -19.97 -12.56 -2.72
C LYS A 245 -18.44 -12.52 -2.84
N ASP A 246 -17.88 -13.21 -3.84
CA ASP A 246 -16.43 -13.22 -4.05
C ASP A 246 -15.90 -11.84 -4.48
N VAL A 247 -16.66 -11.08 -5.28
CA VAL A 247 -16.34 -9.69 -5.62
C VAL A 247 -16.39 -8.78 -4.39
N GLU A 248 -17.36 -8.97 -3.49
CA GLU A 248 -17.45 -8.21 -2.23
C GLU A 248 -16.27 -8.52 -1.29
N ILE A 249 -15.93 -9.80 -1.11
CA ILE A 249 -14.76 -10.22 -0.34
C ILE A 249 -13.48 -9.62 -0.92
N LEU A 250 -13.30 -9.69 -2.24
CA LEU A 250 -12.15 -9.12 -2.93
C LEU A 250 -12.09 -7.59 -2.76
N HIS A 251 -13.22 -6.91 -2.83
CA HIS A 251 -13.31 -5.48 -2.59
C HIS A 251 -12.85 -5.13 -1.17
N HIS A 252 -13.32 -5.85 -0.16
CA HIS A 252 -12.87 -5.65 1.21
C HIS A 252 -11.39 -5.97 1.39
N LEU A 253 -10.89 -7.06 0.81
CA LEU A 253 -9.47 -7.40 0.87
C LEU A 253 -8.59 -6.29 0.28
N CYS A 254 -9.02 -5.67 -0.84
CA CYS A 254 -8.36 -4.48 -1.40
C CYS A 254 -8.34 -3.32 -0.40
N GLN A 255 -9.48 -3.03 0.25
CA GLN A 255 -9.58 -1.96 1.26
C GLN A 255 -8.64 -2.20 2.45
N GLN A 256 -8.58 -3.44 2.97
CA GLN A 256 -7.73 -3.74 4.13
C GLN A 256 -6.24 -3.66 3.81
N CYS A 257 -5.83 -4.15 2.63
CA CYS A 257 -4.47 -3.98 2.15
C CYS A 257 -4.12 -2.50 1.96
N GLU A 258 -5.06 -1.71 1.41
CA GLU A 258 -4.86 -0.28 1.18
C GLU A 258 -4.73 0.49 2.50
N ALA A 259 -5.58 0.20 3.49
CA ALA A 259 -5.52 0.82 4.80
C ALA A 259 -4.21 0.53 5.52
N SER A 260 -3.75 -0.72 5.47
CA SER A 260 -2.47 -1.13 6.07
C SER A 260 -1.28 -0.43 5.41
N LEU A 261 -1.27 -0.37 4.09
CA LEU A 261 -0.22 0.31 3.33
C LEU A 261 -0.25 1.83 3.54
N GLN A 262 -1.44 2.43 3.67
CA GLN A 262 -1.61 3.85 3.97
C GLN A 262 -0.99 4.20 5.34
N PHE A 263 -1.20 3.36 6.36
CA PHE A 263 -0.59 3.57 7.67
C PHE A 263 0.94 3.62 7.58
N ILE A 264 1.54 2.64 6.88
CA ILE A 264 3.00 2.59 6.66
C ILE A 264 3.48 3.83 5.89
N GLN A 265 2.76 4.21 4.82
CA GLN A 265 3.09 5.39 4.03
C GLN A 265 3.11 6.65 4.90
N SER A 266 2.09 6.84 5.74
CA SER A 266 1.98 8.00 6.63
C SER A 266 3.10 8.06 7.68
N LEU A 267 3.54 6.91 8.22
CA LEU A 267 4.72 6.85 9.08
C LEU A 267 6.02 7.17 8.30
N CYS A 268 6.16 6.67 7.07
CA CYS A 268 7.34 6.93 6.24
C CYS A 268 7.49 8.41 5.84
N GLN A 269 6.41 9.20 5.87
CA GLN A 269 6.47 10.65 5.68
C GLN A 269 7.19 11.34 6.85
N GLN A 270 7.15 10.78 8.06
CA GLN A 270 7.84 11.30 9.22
C GLN A 270 9.34 11.02 9.13
N LYS A 271 10.15 12.08 9.05
CA LYS A 271 11.62 11.97 8.88
C LYS A 271 12.25 11.04 9.92
N VAL A 272 11.88 11.20 11.19
CA VAL A 272 12.45 10.41 12.30
C VAL A 272 12.16 8.91 12.18
N PHE A 273 10.96 8.52 11.75
CA PHE A 273 10.61 7.12 11.53
C PHE A 273 11.29 6.56 10.29
N ARG A 274 11.30 7.34 9.20
CA ARG A 274 11.97 6.99 7.95
C ARG A 274 13.47 6.74 8.15
N ASP A 275 14.15 7.60 8.90
CA ASP A 275 15.58 7.45 9.21
C ASP A 275 15.85 6.20 10.05
N ARG A 276 14.90 5.78 10.89
CA ARG A 276 14.99 4.51 11.62
C ARG A 276 14.74 3.31 10.71
N LEU A 277 13.74 3.39 9.83
CA LEU A 277 13.41 2.36 8.85
C LEU A 277 14.60 2.08 7.91
N LEU A 278 15.30 3.11 7.44
CA LEU A 278 16.50 2.98 6.60
C LEU A 278 17.64 2.21 7.26
N LYS A 279 17.69 2.15 8.59
CA LYS A 279 18.68 1.39 9.35
C LYS A 279 18.25 -0.06 9.58
N ASN A 280 17.01 -0.42 9.25
CA ASN A 280 16.53 -1.79 9.35
C ASN A 280 17.06 -2.60 8.17
N LYS A 281 17.98 -3.53 8.47
CA LYS A 281 18.64 -4.35 7.45
C LYS A 281 17.71 -5.33 6.76
N GLU A 282 16.69 -5.84 7.44
CA GLU A 282 15.78 -6.80 6.83
C GLU A 282 14.89 -6.15 5.79
N LEU A 283 14.41 -4.95 6.11
CA LEU A 283 13.51 -4.20 5.24
C LEU A 283 14.26 -3.48 4.11
N CYS A 284 15.43 -2.92 4.37
CA CYS A 284 16.22 -2.20 3.38
C CYS A 284 17.27 -3.10 2.70
N SER A 285 18.36 -3.45 3.39
CA SER A 285 19.50 -4.19 2.79
C SER A 285 19.13 -5.55 2.21
N ASN A 286 18.25 -6.30 2.88
CA ASN A 286 17.76 -7.60 2.44
C ASN A 286 16.55 -7.49 1.49
N GLY A 287 16.11 -6.27 1.17
CA GLY A 287 15.08 -6.01 0.18
C GLY A 287 13.64 -6.34 0.61
N GLY A 288 13.33 -6.37 1.91
CA GLY A 288 11.96 -6.61 2.40
C GLY A 288 10.92 -5.62 1.82
N ILE A 289 11.26 -4.33 1.74
CA ILE A 289 10.40 -3.29 1.15
C ILE A 289 10.29 -3.48 -0.37
N LEU A 290 11.40 -3.82 -1.04
CA LEU A 290 11.41 -4.10 -2.47
C LEU A 290 10.58 -5.33 -2.84
N PHE A 291 10.58 -6.36 -1.97
CA PHE A 291 9.75 -7.54 -2.15
C PHE A 291 8.25 -7.19 -2.07
N LEU A 292 7.86 -6.36 -1.12
CA LEU A 292 6.48 -5.84 -1.03
C LEU A 292 6.14 -5.01 -2.28
N ALA A 293 7.05 -4.13 -2.71
CA ALA A 293 6.89 -3.32 -3.92
C ALA A 293 6.72 -4.16 -5.18
N GLN A 294 7.57 -5.16 -5.38
CA GLN A 294 7.47 -6.08 -6.51
C GLN A 294 6.13 -6.82 -6.50
N SER A 295 5.69 -7.28 -5.33
CA SER A 295 4.41 -8.00 -5.16
C SER A 295 3.23 -7.10 -5.53
N ILE A 296 3.19 -5.87 -5.02
CA ILE A 296 2.13 -4.90 -5.31
C ILE A 296 2.15 -4.47 -6.78
N MET A 297 3.33 -4.19 -7.35
CA MET A 297 3.46 -3.78 -8.75
C MET A 297 3.04 -4.88 -9.72
N SER A 298 3.20 -6.15 -9.30
CA SER A 298 2.81 -7.34 -10.06
C SER A 298 1.34 -7.72 -9.92
N LEU A 299 0.54 -6.97 -9.13
CA LEU A 299 -0.91 -7.18 -9.08
C LEU A 299 -1.51 -6.92 -10.48
N ASN A 300 -2.04 -7.99 -11.07
CA ASN A 300 -2.75 -7.99 -12.33
C ASN A 300 -4.22 -8.29 -12.06
N ILE A 301 -5.11 -7.60 -12.76
CA ILE A 301 -6.55 -7.73 -12.59
C ILE A 301 -7.06 -8.63 -13.70
N SER A 302 -7.66 -9.78 -13.34
CA SER A 302 -8.34 -10.66 -14.30
C SER A 302 -9.41 -9.91 -15.09
N SER A 303 -9.67 -10.35 -16.33
CA SER A 303 -10.67 -9.75 -17.22
C SER A 303 -12.06 -9.63 -16.57
N LEU A 304 -12.39 -10.55 -15.67
CA LEU A 304 -13.63 -10.61 -14.90
C LEU A 304 -13.86 -9.37 -14.02
N PHE A 305 -12.79 -8.74 -13.54
CA PHE A 305 -12.87 -7.63 -12.58
C PHE A 305 -12.56 -6.27 -13.22
N LEU A 306 -12.20 -6.23 -14.52
CA LEU A 306 -11.86 -4.98 -15.22
C LEU A 306 -13.03 -3.99 -15.30
N GLU A 307 -14.27 -4.49 -15.27
CA GLU A 307 -15.47 -3.64 -15.25
C GLU A 307 -15.74 -3.01 -13.88
N SER A 308 -15.16 -3.58 -12.81
CA SER A 308 -15.29 -3.06 -11.45
C SER A 308 -14.37 -1.88 -11.22
N SER A 309 -14.93 -0.68 -11.32
CA SER A 309 -14.18 0.57 -11.14
C SER A 309 -13.54 0.70 -9.76
N SER A 310 -14.14 0.09 -8.73
CA SER A 310 -13.63 0.14 -7.37
C SER A 310 -12.37 -0.72 -7.19
N ILE A 311 -12.33 -1.93 -7.75
CA ILE A 311 -11.17 -2.83 -7.68
C ILE A 311 -10.00 -2.24 -8.47
N VAL A 312 -10.24 -1.80 -9.70
CA VAL A 312 -9.23 -1.15 -10.55
C VAL A 312 -8.61 0.07 -9.86
N ALA A 313 -9.46 0.94 -9.29
CA ALA A 313 -8.99 2.11 -8.56
C ALA A 313 -8.19 1.72 -7.30
N SER A 314 -8.60 0.67 -6.57
CA SER A 314 -7.91 0.23 -5.35
C SER A 314 -6.52 -0.33 -5.66
N VAL A 315 -6.37 -1.15 -6.72
CA VAL A 315 -5.06 -1.64 -7.17
C VAL A 315 -4.17 -0.48 -7.63
N SER A 316 -4.73 0.52 -8.34
CA SER A 316 -4.00 1.74 -8.72
C SER A 316 -3.48 2.49 -7.47
N ARG A 317 -4.32 2.66 -6.45
CA ARG A 317 -3.93 3.31 -5.19
C ARG A 317 -2.86 2.50 -4.44
N LEU A 318 -2.98 1.18 -4.36
CA LEU A 318 -1.93 0.32 -3.77
C LEU A 318 -0.57 0.53 -4.45
N LYS A 319 -0.53 0.46 -5.79
CA LYS A 319 0.69 0.72 -6.57
C LYS A 319 1.22 2.13 -6.30
N SER A 320 0.35 3.13 -6.27
CA SER A 320 0.76 4.52 -6.03
C SER A 320 1.39 4.70 -4.65
N LYS A 321 0.80 4.12 -3.60
CA LYS A 321 1.28 4.22 -2.21
C LYS A 321 2.63 3.53 -2.02
N ILE A 322 2.83 2.34 -2.58
CA ILE A 322 4.13 1.66 -2.45
C ILE A 322 5.24 2.40 -3.19
N LEU A 323 4.96 2.99 -4.36
CA LEU A 323 5.92 3.86 -5.04
C LEU A 323 6.20 5.13 -4.22
N SER A 324 5.20 5.70 -3.54
CA SER A 324 5.40 6.82 -2.63
C SER A 324 6.30 6.46 -1.44
N ILE A 325 6.18 5.25 -0.89
CA ILE A 325 7.10 4.76 0.16
C ILE A 325 8.52 4.67 -0.39
N LEU A 326 8.72 4.09 -1.58
CA LEU A 326 10.05 4.01 -2.20
C LEU A 326 10.65 5.38 -2.47
N LEU A 327 9.86 6.34 -2.98
CA LEU A 327 10.30 7.72 -3.19
C LEU A 327 10.77 8.36 -1.88
N ASN A 328 9.97 8.27 -0.82
CA ASN A 328 10.34 8.81 0.48
C ASN A 328 11.70 8.26 0.95
N LEU A 329 11.94 6.95 0.76
CA LEU A 329 13.20 6.29 1.14
C LEU A 329 14.38 6.76 0.27
N CYS A 330 14.20 6.81 -1.06
CA CYS A 330 15.23 7.27 -1.99
C CYS A 330 15.62 8.74 -1.78
N GLU A 331 14.67 9.58 -1.39
CA GLU A 331 14.85 11.02 -1.16
C GLU A 331 15.41 11.33 0.25
N SER A 332 15.75 10.31 1.03
CA SER A 332 16.26 10.51 2.38
C SER A 332 17.72 10.99 2.38
N GLU A 333 17.99 12.01 3.18
CA GLU A 333 19.34 12.57 3.37
C GLU A 333 20.19 11.75 4.36
N CYS A 334 19.57 10.86 5.16
CA CYS A 334 20.29 10.17 6.25
C CYS A 334 21.21 9.04 5.74
N VAL A 335 20.69 8.21 4.85
CA VAL A 335 21.38 7.07 4.22
C VAL A 335 20.85 6.95 2.80
N SER A 336 21.73 6.73 1.83
CA SER A 336 21.33 6.42 0.46
C SER A 336 20.65 5.05 0.42
N TYR A 337 19.33 5.05 0.25
CA TYR A 337 18.56 3.81 0.14
C TYR A 337 19.01 2.96 -1.06
N LEU A 338 19.37 3.62 -2.17
CA LEU A 338 19.83 2.93 -3.38
C LEU A 338 21.18 2.24 -3.19
N ASP A 339 22.10 2.83 -2.43
CA ASP A 339 23.35 2.17 -2.06
C ASP A 339 23.12 1.00 -1.10
N GLU A 340 22.19 1.16 -0.15
CA GLU A 340 21.85 0.09 0.79
C GLU A 340 21.25 -1.13 0.07
N VAL A 341 20.33 -0.92 -0.89
CA VAL A 341 19.78 -2.03 -1.69
C VAL A 341 20.77 -2.55 -2.73
N ALA A 342 21.76 -1.78 -3.16
CA ALA A 342 22.83 -2.26 -4.03
C ALA A 342 23.90 -3.08 -3.27
N SER A 343 23.88 -3.06 -1.93
CA SER A 343 24.88 -3.74 -1.09
C SER A 343 24.87 -5.27 -1.21
N THR A 344 23.73 -5.87 -1.60
CA THR A 344 23.64 -7.32 -1.85
C THR A 344 23.14 -7.62 -3.27
N PRO A 345 23.62 -8.70 -3.92
CA PRO A 345 23.13 -9.07 -5.25
C PRO A 345 21.62 -9.34 -5.29
N THR A 346 21.07 -9.96 -4.23
CA THR A 346 19.65 -10.31 -4.17
C THR A 346 18.76 -9.07 -4.09
N SER A 347 19.10 -8.11 -3.24
CA SER A 347 18.36 -6.84 -3.14
C SER A 347 18.51 -5.99 -4.40
N LEU A 348 19.68 -5.98 -5.03
CA LEU A 348 19.91 -5.29 -6.30
C LEU A 348 19.02 -5.84 -7.43
N GLU A 349 18.94 -7.17 -7.57
CA GLU A 349 18.08 -7.80 -8.56
C GLU A 349 16.58 -7.56 -8.28
N LEU A 350 16.18 -7.54 -7.01
CA LEU A 350 14.82 -7.12 -6.63
C LEU A 350 14.56 -5.66 -7.03
N ALA A 351 15.49 -4.75 -6.77
CA ALA A 351 15.37 -3.34 -7.14
C ALA A 351 15.24 -3.15 -8.66
N LYS A 352 16.06 -3.86 -9.45
CA LYS A 352 15.95 -3.89 -10.92
C LYS A 352 14.59 -4.42 -11.37
N SER A 353 14.10 -5.50 -10.75
CA SER A 353 12.78 -6.05 -11.06
C SER A 353 11.64 -5.05 -10.78
N VAL A 354 11.72 -4.32 -9.67
CA VAL A 354 10.76 -3.23 -9.38
C VAL A 354 10.87 -2.13 -10.44
N ALA A 355 12.08 -1.67 -10.77
CA ALA A 355 12.30 -0.66 -11.80
C ALA A 355 11.72 -1.09 -13.16
N PHE A 356 11.91 -2.36 -13.56
CA PHE A 356 11.30 -2.92 -14.76
C PHE A 356 9.78 -2.84 -14.73
N LYS A 357 9.14 -3.21 -13.61
CA LYS A 357 7.68 -3.10 -13.46
C LYS A 357 7.16 -1.66 -13.52
N VAL A 358 7.95 -0.70 -13.06
CA VAL A 358 7.63 0.72 -13.17
C VAL A 358 7.76 1.20 -14.62
N LEU A 359 8.81 0.78 -15.34
CA LEU A 359 8.96 1.05 -16.77
C LEU A 359 7.81 0.45 -17.59
N GLU A 360 7.41 -0.79 -17.32
CA GLU A 360 6.26 -1.46 -17.95
C GLU A 360 4.96 -0.68 -17.72
N LEU A 361 4.76 -0.16 -16.51
CA LEU A 361 3.61 0.69 -16.17
C LEU A 361 3.59 1.99 -16.98
N LEU A 362 4.73 2.67 -17.08
CA LEU A 362 4.85 3.90 -17.87
C LEU A 362 4.64 3.61 -19.35
N LYS A 363 5.24 2.55 -19.89
CA LYS A 363 5.05 2.09 -21.27
C LYS A 363 3.58 1.88 -21.58
N ASN A 364 2.87 1.09 -20.78
CA ASN A 364 1.44 0.83 -20.96
C ASN A 364 0.58 2.10 -20.85
N THR A 365 1.03 3.09 -20.08
CA THR A 365 0.34 4.38 -19.95
C THR A 365 0.47 5.20 -21.24
N PHE A 366 1.70 5.34 -21.76
CA PHE A 366 1.99 6.15 -22.95
C PHE A 366 1.64 5.45 -24.27
N GLU A 367 1.60 4.11 -24.30
CA GLU A 367 1.28 3.31 -25.49
C GLU A 367 -0.23 3.13 -25.74
N ARG A 368 -1.12 3.65 -24.88
CA ARG A 368 -2.59 3.51 -25.07
C ARG A 368 -3.02 4.04 -26.44
N LYS A 369 -3.16 3.10 -27.39
CA LYS A 369 -3.73 3.30 -28.72
C LYS A 369 -5.19 3.70 -28.58
N SER A 370 -5.62 4.62 -29.43
CA SER A 370 -7.01 5.03 -29.68
C SER A 370 -7.93 3.91 -30.24
N GLN A 371 -7.58 2.64 -30.03
CA GLN A 371 -8.29 1.47 -30.58
C GLN A 371 -8.77 0.50 -29.50
N GLN A 372 -9.24 0.98 -28.35
CA GLN A 372 -10.28 0.23 -27.66
C GLN A 372 -11.61 0.49 -28.39
N PRO A 373 -12.41 -0.56 -28.69
CA PRO A 373 -13.77 -0.36 -29.17
C PRO A 373 -14.50 0.55 -28.18
N TYR A 374 -15.25 1.50 -28.73
CA TYR A 374 -16.02 2.59 -28.10
C TYR A 374 -17.05 2.18 -26.99
N ALA A 375 -16.82 1.11 -26.22
CA ALA A 375 -17.74 0.61 -25.22
C ALA A 375 -17.15 0.46 -23.79
N LEU A 376 -15.82 0.41 -23.61
CA LEU A 376 -15.21 0.37 -22.27
C LEU A 376 -14.89 1.78 -21.75
N SER A 377 -15.97 2.56 -21.61
CA SER A 377 -16.21 3.68 -20.69
C SER A 377 -15.09 4.72 -20.46
N GLU A 378 -15.47 5.98 -20.66
CA GLU A 378 -14.88 7.26 -20.21
C GLU A 378 -14.52 7.36 -18.70
N LYS A 379 -14.48 6.26 -17.95
CA LYS A 379 -14.08 6.21 -16.55
C LYS A 379 -12.59 6.53 -16.42
N THR A 380 -12.30 7.77 -16.06
CA THR A 380 -10.97 8.20 -15.64
C THR A 380 -10.71 7.62 -14.25
N TYR A 381 -9.81 6.65 -14.15
CA TYR A 381 -9.38 6.08 -12.86
C TYR A 381 -8.29 6.96 -12.25
N PRO A 382 -8.23 7.08 -10.90
CA PRO A 382 -7.19 7.82 -10.21
C PRO A 382 -5.84 7.12 -10.41
N SER A 383 -5.15 7.52 -11.48
CA SER A 383 -3.91 6.91 -11.98
C SER A 383 -2.81 7.95 -12.15
N GLY A 384 -3.14 9.23 -12.03
CA GLY A 384 -2.21 10.32 -12.17
C GLY A 384 -1.14 10.30 -11.09
N LEU A 385 -1.51 10.08 -9.82
CA LEU A 385 -0.53 9.96 -8.74
C LEU A 385 0.37 8.71 -8.91
N LEU A 386 -0.17 7.62 -9.45
CA LEU A 386 0.60 6.42 -9.77
C LEU A 386 1.65 6.71 -10.85
N GLN A 387 1.24 7.37 -11.94
CA GLN A 387 2.13 7.75 -13.03
C GLN A 387 3.20 8.76 -12.59
N LEU A 388 2.83 9.76 -11.79
CA LEU A 388 3.77 10.74 -11.25
C LEU A 388 4.83 10.06 -10.37
N ASN A 389 4.39 9.20 -9.44
CA ASN A 389 5.32 8.48 -8.59
C ASN A 389 6.23 7.55 -9.39
N ALA A 390 5.69 6.91 -10.44
CA ALA A 390 6.46 6.07 -11.35
C ALA A 390 7.53 6.88 -12.12
N MET A 391 7.18 8.03 -12.69
CA MET A 391 8.12 8.90 -13.40
C MET A 391 9.24 9.41 -12.48
N ARG A 392 8.89 9.89 -11.29
CA ARG A 392 9.88 10.32 -10.26
C ARG A 392 10.82 9.20 -9.86
N LEU A 393 10.29 7.98 -9.69
CA LEU A 393 11.14 6.86 -9.30
C LEU A 393 12.11 6.48 -10.42
N ILE A 394 11.66 6.46 -11.68
CA ILE A 394 12.55 6.18 -12.83
C ILE A 394 13.60 7.27 -13.00
N GLU A 395 13.26 8.53 -12.76
CA GLU A 395 14.24 9.61 -12.74
C GLU A 395 15.36 9.34 -11.73
N ILE A 396 15.00 9.09 -10.47
CA ILE A 396 15.98 8.81 -9.42
C ILE A 396 16.87 7.60 -9.79
N PHE A 397 16.28 6.52 -10.29
CA PHE A 397 17.04 5.34 -10.73
C PHE A 397 17.93 5.63 -11.95
N SER A 398 17.53 6.56 -12.83
CA SER A 398 18.31 6.93 -14.01
C SER A 398 19.55 7.77 -13.65
N ASP A 399 19.49 8.50 -12.55
CA ASP A 399 20.60 9.33 -12.05
C ASP A 399 21.53 8.56 -11.11
N ASP A 400 21.06 7.46 -10.51
CA ASP A 400 21.86 6.60 -9.64
C ASP A 400 22.91 5.75 -10.40
N SER A 401 24.14 5.70 -9.88
CA SER A 401 25.24 5.01 -10.56
C SER A 401 25.08 3.50 -10.68
N ASN A 402 24.37 2.84 -9.75
CA ASN A 402 24.12 1.40 -9.73
C ASN A 402 23.01 1.00 -10.71
N PHE A 403 22.06 1.90 -10.98
CA PHE A 403 20.86 1.63 -11.79
C PHE A 403 20.89 2.25 -13.18
N ARG A 404 21.65 3.34 -13.37
CA ARG A 404 21.69 4.11 -14.63
C ARG A 404 21.91 3.24 -15.88
N SER A 405 22.84 2.29 -15.83
CA SER A 405 23.08 1.40 -16.98
C SER A 405 21.85 0.53 -17.28
N TYR A 406 21.22 -0.02 -16.24
CA TYR A 406 20.04 -0.88 -16.38
C TYR A 406 18.86 -0.11 -16.97
N ILE A 407 18.60 1.10 -16.45
CA ILE A 407 17.55 1.98 -16.97
C ILE A 407 17.83 2.38 -18.42
N THR A 408 19.07 2.78 -18.73
CA THR A 408 19.46 3.15 -20.10
C THR A 408 19.27 1.99 -21.06
N THR A 409 19.70 0.79 -20.71
CA THR A 409 19.54 -0.41 -21.55
C THR A 409 18.07 -0.73 -21.81
N HIS A 410 17.17 -0.63 -20.82
CA HIS A 410 15.75 -0.87 -21.07
C HIS A 410 15.07 0.22 -21.90
N PHE A 411 15.61 1.44 -21.91
CA PHE A 411 15.23 2.44 -22.91
C PHE A 411 15.88 2.17 -24.29
N GLU A 412 17.04 1.53 -24.35
CA GLU A 412 17.77 1.20 -25.60
C GLU A 412 17.29 -0.09 -26.27
N GLU A 413 16.87 -1.12 -25.53
CA GLU A 413 16.38 -2.39 -26.09
C GLU A 413 15.14 -2.17 -26.98
N ASP A 414 14.27 -1.24 -26.59
CA ASP A 414 13.15 -0.76 -27.40
C ASP A 414 13.61 0.08 -28.63
N ALA A 415 14.85 0.56 -28.66
CA ALA A 415 15.46 1.30 -29.78
C ALA A 415 16.42 0.45 -30.64
N THR A 416 16.81 -0.75 -30.20
CA THR A 416 17.71 -1.68 -30.91
C THR A 416 17.00 -2.67 -31.83
N LEU A 417 15.72 -2.46 -32.14
CA LEU A 417 15.14 -2.91 -33.40
C LEU A 417 15.85 -2.14 -34.51
N GLU A 418 16.93 -2.73 -35.04
CA GLU A 418 17.78 -2.33 -36.16
C GLU A 418 17.40 -0.97 -36.77
N TYR A 419 18.08 0.11 -36.32
CA TYR A 419 17.92 1.44 -36.87
C TYR A 419 18.48 1.48 -38.30
N VAL A 420 17.69 0.98 -39.25
CA VAL A 420 17.83 1.23 -40.67
C VAL A 420 17.02 2.49 -40.95
N PRO A 421 17.66 3.64 -41.27
CA PRO A 421 17.00 4.94 -41.37
C PRO A 421 15.82 4.99 -42.35
N PHE A 422 15.73 4.03 -43.28
CA PHE A 422 14.68 3.91 -44.27
C PHE A 422 13.63 2.81 -44.00
N ALA A 423 13.87 1.88 -43.06
CA ALA A 423 12.86 0.90 -42.65
C ALA A 423 12.02 1.39 -41.45
N ALA A 424 12.62 2.13 -40.50
CA ALA A 424 11.92 2.66 -39.33
C ALA A 424 10.92 3.79 -39.65
N ALA A 425 11.11 4.50 -40.77
CA ALA A 425 10.12 5.47 -41.27
C ALA A 425 8.89 4.78 -41.91
N GLY A 426 8.97 3.49 -42.25
CA GLY A 426 7.86 2.68 -42.75
C GLY A 426 7.24 1.76 -41.68
N TRP A 427 8.02 1.31 -40.69
CA TRP A 427 7.58 0.34 -39.68
C TRP A 427 6.69 0.92 -38.57
N LEU A 428 6.84 2.21 -38.22
CA LEU A 428 5.89 2.89 -37.30
C LEU A 428 4.56 3.29 -37.97
N PHE A 429 4.47 3.27 -39.31
CA PHE A 429 3.27 3.67 -40.06
C PHE A 429 2.52 2.49 -40.71
N SER A 430 3.12 1.30 -40.85
CA SER A 430 2.47 0.13 -41.47
C SER A 430 1.68 -0.74 -40.50
N PHE A 431 1.81 -0.54 -39.17
CA PHE A 431 0.95 -1.20 -38.17
C PHE A 431 -0.45 -0.59 -38.03
N PHE A 432 -0.76 0.47 -38.79
CA PHE A 432 -2.07 1.15 -38.80
C PHE A 432 -2.92 0.90 -40.07
N SER A 433 -2.57 -0.08 -40.90
CA SER A 433 -3.43 -0.50 -42.01
C SER A 433 -3.63 -2.02 -41.98
N SER A 434 -4.84 -2.45 -41.66
CA SER A 434 -5.22 -3.86 -41.60
C SER A 434 -5.22 -4.55 -42.98
N TYR A 435 -4.71 -5.79 -43.01
CA TYR A 435 -4.78 -6.87 -44.02
C TYR A 435 -3.95 -6.78 -45.33
N GLN A 436 -2.91 -7.62 -45.46
CA GLN A 436 -2.93 -8.90 -46.21
C GLN A 436 -1.54 -9.59 -46.23
N LEU A 437 -1.57 -10.92 -46.36
CA LEU A 437 -0.47 -11.89 -46.45
C LEU A 437 0.30 -11.80 -47.78
N ILE A 438 1.59 -12.18 -47.80
CA ILE A 438 2.35 -13.01 -48.80
C ILE A 438 3.84 -12.59 -48.84
N GLY A 439 4.74 -13.58 -48.81
CA GLY A 439 6.17 -13.44 -48.54
C GLY A 439 7.10 -13.21 -49.72
N ALA A 440 8.40 -13.10 -49.41
CA ALA A 440 9.55 -13.52 -50.22
C ALA A 440 10.86 -13.24 -49.46
N SER A 441 11.78 -14.18 -49.57
CA SER A 441 13.17 -14.19 -49.09
C SER A 441 14.10 -13.22 -49.82
N SER A 442 15.11 -12.68 -49.14
CA SER A 442 16.53 -12.82 -49.56
C SER A 442 17.49 -12.07 -48.63
N GLU A 443 18.61 -12.75 -48.38
CA GLU A 443 19.86 -12.32 -47.74
C GLU A 443 20.36 -10.97 -48.26
N LEU A 444 21.04 -10.18 -47.41
CA LEU A 444 22.11 -9.28 -47.88
C LEU A 444 23.13 -8.95 -46.79
N THR A 445 24.38 -9.09 -47.22
CA THR A 445 25.69 -9.09 -46.60
C THR A 445 26.05 -7.81 -45.83
N LEU A 446 26.67 -7.98 -44.65
CA LEU A 446 27.20 -6.94 -43.77
C LEU A 446 28.42 -6.22 -44.34
N LEU A 447 28.42 -4.88 -44.33
CA LEU A 447 29.61 -4.03 -44.46
C LEU A 447 29.61 -2.97 -43.34
N PRO A 448 30.73 -2.77 -42.62
CA PRO A 448 30.76 -1.89 -41.46
C PRO A 448 30.95 -0.43 -41.89
N CYS A 449 29.99 0.44 -41.57
CA CYS A 449 30.11 1.88 -41.80
C CYS A 449 30.33 2.61 -40.47
N ASN A 450 31.54 3.16 -40.32
CA ASN A 450 31.95 4.03 -39.21
C ASN A 450 31.33 5.43 -39.38
N VAL A 451 30.20 5.70 -38.73
CA VAL A 451 29.68 7.07 -38.56
C VAL A 451 29.22 7.24 -37.11
N SER A 452 29.66 8.31 -36.44
CA SER A 452 29.41 8.58 -35.03
C SER A 452 27.90 8.64 -34.73
N ARG A 453 27.44 7.79 -33.81
CA ARG A 453 26.04 7.74 -33.32
C ARG A 453 25.61 9.09 -32.75
N VAL A 454 24.57 9.68 -33.32
CA VAL A 454 23.88 10.88 -32.81
C VAL A 454 22.92 10.46 -31.68
N PRO A 455 22.94 11.09 -30.50
CA PRO A 455 22.08 10.74 -29.36
C PRO A 455 20.70 11.40 -29.49
N SER A 456 19.81 10.92 -30.37
CA SER A 456 18.67 11.73 -30.86
C SER A 456 17.24 11.33 -30.43
N GLY A 457 17.04 10.35 -29.55
CA GLY A 457 15.70 9.99 -29.02
C GLY A 457 15.63 9.99 -27.50
N HIS A 458 16.55 9.26 -26.87
CA HIS A 458 16.64 9.03 -25.43
C HIS A 458 16.78 10.30 -24.60
N GLN A 459 17.59 11.27 -25.07
CA GLN A 459 17.75 12.56 -24.40
C GLN A 459 16.43 13.35 -24.33
N ARG A 460 15.53 13.21 -25.32
CA ARG A 460 14.27 13.97 -25.38
C ARG A 460 13.20 13.36 -24.48
N THR A 461 13.05 12.04 -24.48
CA THR A 461 12.13 11.33 -23.57
C THR A 461 12.62 11.41 -22.12
N SER A 462 13.92 11.27 -21.88
CA SER A 462 14.52 11.47 -20.56
C SER A 462 14.33 12.91 -20.07
N LEU A 463 14.55 13.92 -20.91
CA LEU A 463 14.31 15.32 -20.55
C LEU A 463 12.83 15.58 -20.24
N LEU A 464 11.89 15.01 -21.01
CA LEU A 464 10.46 15.15 -20.76
C LEU A 464 10.03 14.48 -19.44
N VAL A 465 10.54 13.28 -19.17
CA VAL A 465 10.30 12.58 -17.89
C VAL A 465 10.91 13.37 -16.73
N LYS A 466 12.14 13.88 -16.88
CA LYS A 466 12.80 14.74 -15.89
C LYS A 466 12.04 16.05 -15.66
N ILE A 467 11.53 16.68 -16.71
CA ILE A 467 10.71 17.88 -16.60
C ILE A 467 9.44 17.58 -15.80
N ILE A 468 8.70 16.52 -16.12
CA ILE A 468 7.45 16.17 -15.41
C ILE A 468 7.72 15.73 -13.97
N ALA A 469 8.78 14.95 -13.76
CA ALA A 469 9.15 14.41 -12.46
C ALA A 469 9.69 15.49 -11.51
N ASN A 470 10.34 16.53 -12.05
CA ASN A 470 10.81 17.70 -11.30
C ASN A 470 9.79 18.86 -11.19
N LEU A 471 8.54 18.71 -11.68
CA LEU A 471 7.48 19.67 -11.33
C LEU A 471 7.20 19.51 -9.82
N HIS A 472 7.86 20.34 -9.01
CA HIS A 472 8.03 20.09 -7.59
C HIS A 472 6.82 20.51 -6.72
N CYS A 473 5.74 21.04 -7.30
CA CYS A 473 4.73 21.77 -6.53
C CYS A 473 3.31 21.19 -6.45
N PHE A 474 3.14 19.86 -6.47
CA PHE A 474 1.82 19.29 -6.19
C PHE A 474 1.57 19.13 -4.69
N VAL A 475 1.13 20.20 -4.02
CA VAL A 475 0.72 20.19 -2.60
C VAL A 475 -0.50 19.26 -2.43
N PRO A 476 -0.38 18.10 -1.73
CA PRO A 476 -1.43 17.09 -1.65
C PRO A 476 -2.77 17.60 -1.09
N ASP A 477 -2.74 18.63 -0.23
CA ASP A 477 -3.93 19.19 0.40
C ASP A 477 -4.72 20.16 -0.50
N ILE A 478 -4.12 20.62 -1.61
CA ILE A 478 -4.71 21.59 -2.55
C ILE A 478 -5.30 20.88 -3.79
N CYS A 479 -4.63 19.83 -4.30
CA CYS A 479 -4.93 19.24 -5.62
C CYS A 479 -5.74 17.93 -5.53
N LYS A 480 -6.95 17.95 -4.94
CA LYS A 480 -7.72 16.71 -4.69
C LYS A 480 -8.27 16.03 -5.95
N ASP A 481 -8.63 16.77 -7.01
CA ASP A 481 -9.28 16.20 -8.22
C ASP A 481 -8.56 16.50 -9.56
N ASP A 482 -7.47 17.30 -9.56
CA ASP A 482 -6.89 17.85 -10.79
C ASP A 482 -5.64 17.12 -11.32
N LYS A 483 -5.11 16.11 -10.61
CA LYS A 483 -3.90 15.36 -11.01
C LYS A 483 -4.14 14.49 -12.23
N ASP A 484 -5.26 13.75 -12.23
CA ASP A 484 -5.67 12.94 -13.37
C ASP A 484 -5.99 13.81 -14.57
N LEU A 485 -6.59 15.00 -14.36
CA LEU A 485 -6.90 15.95 -15.41
C LEU A 485 -5.63 16.56 -16.03
N PHE A 486 -4.66 16.97 -15.22
CA PHE A 486 -3.37 17.47 -15.69
C PHE A 486 -2.65 16.41 -16.53
N LEU A 487 -2.51 15.19 -16.02
CA LEU A 487 -1.81 14.12 -16.74
C LEU A 487 -2.58 13.65 -17.97
N LYS A 488 -3.92 13.65 -17.93
CA LYS A 488 -4.76 13.41 -19.10
C LYS A 488 -4.54 14.49 -20.17
N LYS A 489 -4.59 15.77 -19.82
CA LYS A 489 -4.33 16.87 -20.75
C LYS A 489 -2.90 16.85 -21.28
N PHE A 490 -1.93 16.55 -20.43
CA PHE A 490 -0.54 16.37 -20.81
C PHE A 490 -0.39 15.25 -21.83
N HIS A 491 -1.01 14.10 -21.57
CA HIS A 491 -1.04 12.96 -22.48
C HIS A 491 -1.75 13.31 -23.80
N GLU A 492 -2.89 13.99 -23.75
CA GLU A 492 -3.58 14.52 -24.94
C GLU A 492 -2.66 15.46 -25.73
N CYS A 493 -1.93 16.36 -25.07
CA CYS A 493 -0.94 17.24 -25.71
C CYS A 493 0.21 16.46 -26.37
N LEU A 494 0.68 15.35 -25.77
CA LEU A 494 1.68 14.48 -26.39
C LEU A 494 1.10 13.69 -27.58
N GLN A 495 -0.16 13.27 -27.51
CA GLN A 495 -0.82 12.43 -28.50
C GLN A 495 -1.47 13.20 -29.67
N ASN A 496 -1.64 14.52 -29.55
CA ASN A 496 -2.25 15.35 -30.59
C ASN A 496 -1.35 15.43 -31.84
N GLU A 497 -1.59 14.53 -32.79
CA GLU A 497 -1.15 14.67 -34.19
C GLU A 497 -2.00 15.74 -34.92
N PRO A 498 -1.45 16.40 -35.96
CA PRO A 498 -2.23 17.30 -36.80
C PRO A 498 -3.43 16.55 -37.40
N SER A 499 -4.61 17.18 -37.32
CA SER A 499 -5.84 16.72 -37.96
C SER A 499 -5.55 16.27 -39.40
N LYS A 500 -5.98 15.06 -39.75
CA LYS A 500 -5.97 14.49 -41.10
C LYS A 500 -6.63 15.46 -42.09
N SER A 501 -5.89 16.42 -42.62
CA SER A 501 -6.24 17.06 -43.88
C SER A 501 -5.77 16.12 -44.98
N ALA A 502 -6.66 15.83 -45.93
CA ALA A 502 -6.49 14.86 -47.00
C ALA A 502 -5.39 15.28 -47.99
N VAL A 503 -4.12 15.22 -47.58
CA VAL A 503 -2.97 15.36 -48.46
C VAL A 503 -2.18 14.06 -48.37
N SER A 504 -1.96 13.48 -49.54
CA SER A 504 -1.33 12.19 -49.80
C SER A 504 -0.13 11.90 -48.91
N PHE A 505 -0.08 10.66 -48.40
CA PHE A 505 1.06 10.05 -47.71
C PHE A 505 2.29 10.05 -48.61
N THR A 506 3.04 11.14 -48.65
CA THR A 506 4.44 11.19 -49.09
C THR A 506 5.08 12.41 -48.44
N SER A 507 5.91 12.13 -47.43
CA SER A 507 6.81 13.09 -46.77
C SER A 507 6.15 14.22 -45.95
N ILE A 508 5.64 13.90 -44.75
CA ILE A 508 5.57 14.92 -43.67
C ILE A 508 7.02 15.35 -43.39
N CYS A 509 7.33 16.61 -43.69
CA CYS A 509 8.68 17.14 -43.54
C CYS A 509 9.09 17.14 -42.05
N TYR A 510 10.37 16.86 -41.75
CA TYR A 510 10.92 16.96 -40.38
C TYR A 510 10.57 18.30 -39.71
N ALA A 511 10.50 19.37 -40.50
CA ALA A 511 10.08 20.70 -40.05
C ALA A 511 8.63 20.76 -39.53
N GLU A 512 7.69 20.06 -40.16
CA GLU A 512 6.29 20.02 -39.71
C GLU A 512 6.14 19.23 -38.41
N LYS A 513 6.88 18.14 -38.26
CA LYS A 513 6.92 17.37 -37.00
C LYS A 513 7.53 18.16 -35.86
N VAL A 514 8.65 18.86 -36.11
CA VAL A 514 9.26 19.77 -35.13
C VAL A 514 8.30 20.90 -34.78
N ALA A 515 7.60 21.48 -35.76
CA ALA A 515 6.60 22.52 -35.52
C ALA A 515 5.44 22.03 -34.63
N VAL A 516 4.96 20.79 -34.83
CA VAL A 516 3.93 20.17 -33.98
C VAL A 516 4.46 19.93 -32.57
N ILE A 517 5.67 19.40 -32.41
CA ILE A 517 6.29 19.19 -31.09
C ILE A 517 6.46 20.53 -30.37
N CYS A 518 7.01 21.55 -31.03
CA CYS A 518 7.16 22.89 -30.46
C CYS A 518 5.81 23.52 -30.10
N LYS A 519 4.78 23.32 -30.92
CA LYS A 519 3.41 23.79 -30.62
C LYS A 519 2.82 23.07 -29.40
N ASN A 520 3.01 21.77 -29.29
CA ASN A 520 2.50 20.97 -28.17
C ASN A 520 3.23 21.32 -26.87
N LEU A 521 4.57 21.47 -26.91
CA LEU A 521 5.36 21.96 -25.79
C LEU A 521 5.01 23.39 -25.40
N GLY A 522 4.80 24.29 -26.37
CA GLY A 522 4.33 25.66 -26.09
C GLY A 522 2.92 25.70 -25.49
N SER A 523 2.03 24.80 -25.91
CA SER A 523 0.68 24.65 -25.33
C SER A 523 0.77 24.12 -23.89
N LEU A 524 1.68 23.18 -23.64
CA LEU A 524 1.95 22.67 -22.30
C LEU A 524 2.52 23.76 -21.39
N LEU A 525 3.49 24.53 -21.88
CA LEU A 525 4.06 25.67 -21.15
C LEU A 525 2.98 26.72 -20.82
N SER A 526 2.13 27.06 -21.79
CA SER A 526 1.00 27.98 -21.57
C SER A 526 0.02 27.44 -20.52
N HIS A 527 -0.23 26.13 -20.52
CA HIS A 527 -1.07 25.51 -19.50
C HIS A 527 -0.38 25.51 -18.13
N ALA A 528 0.91 25.19 -18.05
CA ALA A 528 1.69 25.25 -16.80
C ALA A 528 1.71 26.68 -16.22
N GLU A 529 1.86 27.71 -17.04
CA GLU A 529 1.75 29.11 -16.63
C GLU A 529 0.36 29.43 -16.02
N THR A 530 -0.72 28.86 -16.56
CA THR A 530 -2.09 29.06 -16.01
C THR A 530 -2.31 28.38 -14.65
N LEU A 531 -1.38 27.51 -14.25
CA LEU A 531 -1.43 26.77 -13.00
C LEU A 531 -0.67 27.49 -11.87
N ILE A 532 -0.01 28.62 -12.13
CA ILE A 532 0.57 29.51 -11.11
C ILE A 532 -0.50 30.44 -10.50
N PRO A 533 -0.46 30.74 -9.19
CA PRO A 533 0.39 30.14 -8.15
C PRO A 533 -0.27 28.91 -7.50
N SER A 534 -1.43 28.51 -8.02
CA SER A 534 -2.35 27.58 -7.39
C SER A 534 -1.82 26.15 -7.30
N PHE A 535 -1.02 25.73 -8.28
CA PHE A 535 -0.63 24.34 -8.51
C PHE A 535 0.82 24.14 -8.96
N LEU A 536 1.48 25.19 -9.46
CA LEU A 536 2.91 25.20 -9.81
C LEU A 536 3.56 26.46 -9.22
N ASN A 537 4.81 26.35 -8.78
CA ASN A 537 5.59 27.53 -8.42
C ASN A 537 6.25 28.15 -9.66
N GLU A 538 6.79 29.35 -9.50
CA GLU A 538 7.43 30.08 -10.60
C GLU A 538 8.71 29.38 -11.08
N GLU A 539 9.39 28.63 -10.22
CA GLU A 539 10.61 27.87 -10.53
C GLU A 539 10.34 26.67 -11.45
N ASP A 540 9.25 25.96 -11.25
CA ASP A 540 8.80 24.80 -12.05
C ASP A 540 8.47 25.21 -13.49
N VAL A 541 7.81 26.36 -13.65
CA VAL A 541 7.49 26.92 -14.98
C VAL A 541 8.73 27.44 -15.68
N GLN A 542 9.72 27.95 -14.94
CA GLN A 542 11.03 28.31 -15.50
C GLN A 542 11.83 27.08 -15.92
N LEU A 543 11.67 25.94 -15.24
CA LEU A 543 12.28 24.66 -15.64
C LEU A 543 11.69 24.10 -16.95
N LEU A 544 10.41 24.37 -17.21
CA LEU A 544 9.71 23.95 -18.43
C LEU A 544 10.00 24.86 -19.65
N ARG A 545 10.41 26.11 -19.41
CA ARG A 545 10.70 27.13 -20.42
C ARG A 545 12.12 26.98 -20.96
#